data_AF-A0AAN6N1Q8-F1
#
_entry.id   AF-A0AAN6N1Q8-F1
#
_cell.length_a   1.000
_cell.length_b   1.000
_cell.length_c   1.000
_cell.angle_alpha   90.00
_cell.angle_beta   90.00
_cell.angle_gamma   90.00
#
_symmetry.space_group_name_H-M   'P 1'
#
loop_
_entity.id
_entity.type
_entity.pdbx_description
1 polymer ?
#
loop_
_entity_poly.entity_id
_entity_poly.type
_entity_poly.pdbx_seq_one_letter_code
_entity_poly.pdbx_strand_id
1 'polypeptide(L)'
;MAIHDPPSCRKDFQIAIICALPLEYDAKQYGRAVRDINHYITGLIRKHDVVLTLLPNIGKAAVAGSAASLQASYPSLKLTLLMGICGGEALLGDVIIGEAVIPYDFSRQYPSSFVPKEAPECNLGGPNKDIRGLIAYLKTEAAKRDLRQSAANHLKVL
;
A
#
# COMPACT_ATOMS: atom_id res chain seq x y z
N MET A 1 30.44 3.46 0.04
CA MET A 1 29.17 3.20 -0.68
C MET A 1 28.91 1.70 -0.51
N ALA A 2 27.96 1.31 0.34
CA ALA A 2 27.70 -0.11 0.58
C ALA A 2 27.15 -0.73 -0.72
N ILE A 3 27.77 -1.82 -1.16
CA ILE A 3 27.29 -2.59 -2.31
C ILE A 3 25.97 -3.21 -1.87
N HIS A 4 24.88 -2.79 -2.52
CA HIS A 4 23.57 -3.37 -2.30
C HIS A 4 23.43 -4.58 -3.22
N ASP A 5 23.59 -5.78 -2.66
CA ASP A 5 23.41 -7.01 -3.43
C ASP A 5 21.92 -7.18 -3.77
N PRO A 6 21.58 -7.45 -5.05
CA PRO A 6 20.20 -7.66 -5.43
C PRO A 6 19.63 -8.90 -4.74
N PRO A 7 18.32 -8.93 -4.45
CA PRO A 7 17.67 -10.03 -3.77
C PRO A 7 17.80 -11.31 -4.59
N SER A 8 18.18 -12.41 -3.93
CA SER A 8 18.41 -13.70 -4.57
C SER A 8 17.12 -14.48 -4.79
N CYS A 9 16.12 -14.22 -3.95
CA CYS A 9 14.83 -14.90 -4.01
C CYS A 9 13.68 -14.06 -3.44
N ARG A 10 12.44 -14.53 -3.62
CA ARG A 10 11.22 -13.86 -3.14
C ARG A 10 11.16 -13.68 -1.62
N LYS A 11 11.93 -14.45 -0.86
CA LYS A 11 11.98 -14.34 0.62
C LYS A 11 12.82 -13.17 1.10
N ASP A 12 13.58 -12.53 0.20
CA ASP A 12 14.47 -11.43 0.56
C ASP A 12 13.72 -10.08 0.57
N PHE A 13 12.51 -10.04 -0.01
CA PHE A 13 11.67 -8.85 -0.04
C PHE A 13 10.90 -8.68 1.27
N GLN A 14 10.98 -7.48 1.85
CA GLN A 14 10.26 -7.11 3.07
C GLN A 14 9.19 -6.03 2.84
N ILE A 15 9.23 -5.35 1.71
CA ILE A 15 8.33 -4.25 1.37
C ILE A 15 7.64 -4.54 0.05
N ALA A 16 6.32 -4.34 0.03
CA ALA A 16 5.52 -4.45 -1.17
C ALA A 16 4.67 -3.19 -1.41
N ILE A 17 4.38 -2.91 -2.68
CA ILE A 17 3.46 -1.85 -3.11
C ILE A 17 2.39 -2.48 -4.00
N ILE A 18 1.13 -2.20 -3.68
CA ILE A 18 -0.03 -2.52 -4.53
C ILE A 18 -0.40 -1.24 -5.26
N CYS A 19 -0.26 -1.23 -6.57
CA CYS A 19 -0.58 -0.10 -7.44
C CYS A 19 -2.01 -0.25 -7.97
N ALA A 20 -2.82 0.78 -7.80
CA ALA A 20 -4.20 0.77 -8.25
C ALA A 20 -4.34 0.97 -9.76
N LEU A 21 -3.40 1.69 -10.38
CA LEU A 21 -3.44 2.05 -11.80
C LEU A 21 -2.16 1.66 -12.54
N PRO A 22 -2.24 1.34 -13.86
CA PRO A 22 -1.06 0.97 -14.65
C PRO A 22 0.02 2.06 -14.70
N LEU A 23 -0.37 3.34 -14.66
CA LEU A 23 0.55 4.48 -14.65
C LEU A 23 1.51 4.45 -13.44
N GLU A 24 1.16 3.72 -12.38
CA GLU A 24 1.92 3.63 -11.14
C GLU A 24 2.90 2.43 -11.12
N TYR A 25 3.06 1.70 -12.25
CA TYR A 25 3.60 0.33 -12.27
C TYR A 25 4.81 0.09 -13.22
N ASP A 26 5.69 1.06 -13.45
CA ASP A 26 6.80 0.86 -14.41
C ASP A 26 8.12 0.38 -13.73
N ALA A 27 8.49 -0.91 -13.83
CA ALA A 27 9.79 -1.46 -13.39
C ALA A 27 10.11 -2.89 -13.91
N LYS A 28 11.25 -3.47 -13.48
CA LYS A 28 11.77 -4.81 -13.89
C LYS A 28 11.02 -5.98 -13.24
N GLN A 29 10.91 -7.13 -13.92
CA GLN A 29 10.06 -8.26 -13.48
C GLN A 29 10.78 -9.34 -12.63
N TYR A 30 10.10 -9.92 -11.64
CA TYR A 30 10.47 -11.17 -10.93
C TYR A 30 9.31 -12.19 -10.98
N GLY A 31 9.58 -13.46 -10.67
CA GLY A 31 8.59 -14.55 -10.73
C GLY A 31 7.54 -14.56 -9.61
N ARG A 32 6.55 -15.47 -9.70
CA ARG A 32 5.40 -15.60 -8.76
C ARG A 32 5.17 -17.05 -8.30
N ALA A 33 4.36 -17.27 -7.26
CA ALA A 33 3.99 -18.61 -6.82
C ALA A 33 3.10 -19.35 -7.83
N VAL A 34 3.06 -20.68 -7.73
CA VAL A 34 2.16 -21.52 -8.53
C VAL A 34 0.71 -21.16 -8.18
N ARG A 35 -0.12 -20.85 -9.19
CA ARG A 35 -1.52 -20.37 -9.10
C ARG A 35 -1.70 -18.89 -8.74
N ASP A 36 -0.61 -18.16 -8.51
CA ASP A 36 -0.69 -16.70 -8.45
C ASP A 36 -0.86 -16.15 -9.87
N ILE A 37 -1.88 -15.32 -10.07
CA ILE A 37 -2.17 -14.71 -11.38
C ILE A 37 -1.80 -13.23 -11.43
N ASN A 38 -1.31 -12.65 -10.33
CA ASN A 38 -0.89 -11.26 -10.32
C ASN A 38 0.40 -11.05 -11.14
N HIS A 39 0.57 -9.83 -11.61
CA HIS A 39 1.80 -9.38 -12.23
C HIS A 39 2.66 -8.69 -11.17
N TYR A 40 3.92 -9.13 -11.03
CA TYR A 40 4.88 -8.54 -10.11
C TYR A 40 6.08 -7.96 -10.86
N ILE A 41 6.42 -6.73 -10.49
CA ILE A 41 7.71 -6.12 -10.79
C ILE A 41 8.44 -5.89 -9.48
N THR A 42 9.74 -5.69 -9.56
CA THR A 42 10.60 -5.39 -8.43
C THR A 42 11.43 -4.17 -8.77
N GLY A 43 11.67 -3.36 -7.76
CA GLY A 43 12.52 -2.20 -7.87
C GLY A 43 13.35 -2.03 -6.60
N LEU A 44 14.34 -1.15 -6.71
CA LEU A 44 15.11 -0.69 -5.58
C LEU A 44 14.67 0.74 -5.25
N ILE A 45 14.02 0.93 -4.11
CA ILE A 45 13.70 2.26 -3.60
C ILE A 45 14.71 2.61 -2.53
N ARG A 46 15.67 3.48 -2.88
CA ARG A 46 16.86 3.81 -2.07
C ARG A 46 17.69 2.56 -1.73
N LYS A 47 17.46 1.98 -0.56
CA LYS A 47 18.19 0.83 0.00
C LYS A 47 17.26 -0.35 0.31
N HIS A 48 16.05 -0.31 -0.23
CA HIS A 48 15.01 -1.27 0.04
C HIS A 48 14.57 -1.91 -1.27
N ASP A 49 14.72 -3.22 -1.37
CA ASP A 49 14.07 -3.99 -2.41
C ASP A 49 12.57 -4.02 -2.18
N VAL A 50 11.84 -3.63 -3.22
CA VAL A 50 10.40 -3.51 -3.20
C VAL A 50 9.82 -4.35 -4.32
N VAL A 51 8.80 -5.13 -4.00
CA VAL A 51 7.93 -5.76 -5.00
C VAL A 51 6.72 -4.87 -5.24
N LEU A 52 6.37 -4.61 -6.50
CA LEU A 52 5.15 -3.91 -6.87
C LEU A 52 4.20 -4.90 -7.55
N THR A 53 2.91 -4.76 -7.30
CA THR A 53 1.85 -5.51 -7.97
C THR A 53 0.81 -4.56 -8.53
N LEU A 54 0.37 -4.81 -9.75
CA LEU A 54 -0.73 -4.07 -10.37
C LEU A 54 -2.04 -4.78 -10.08
N LEU A 55 -3.07 -4.02 -9.69
CA LEU A 55 -4.41 -4.57 -9.58
C LEU A 55 -5.00 -4.91 -10.95
N PRO A 56 -5.65 -6.09 -11.10
CA PRO A 56 -6.27 -6.47 -12.37
C PRO A 56 -7.50 -5.61 -12.72
N ASN A 57 -8.16 -5.05 -11.71
CA ASN A 57 -9.31 -4.18 -11.84
C ASN A 57 -9.49 -3.33 -10.57
N ILE A 58 -10.20 -2.22 -10.69
CA ILE A 58 -10.54 -1.37 -9.54
C ILE A 58 -11.52 -2.12 -8.63
N GLY A 59 -11.30 -2.05 -7.31
CA GLY A 59 -12.27 -2.49 -6.31
C GLY A 59 -11.65 -3.24 -5.12
N LYS A 60 -12.41 -3.29 -4.02
CA LYS A 60 -11.98 -3.89 -2.74
C LYS A 60 -11.64 -5.38 -2.87
N ALA A 61 -12.41 -6.12 -3.67
CA ALA A 61 -12.18 -7.55 -3.90
C ALA A 61 -10.87 -7.82 -4.66
N ALA A 62 -10.56 -7.00 -5.66
CA ALA A 62 -9.29 -7.09 -6.39
C ALA A 62 -8.10 -6.81 -5.45
N VAL A 63 -8.17 -5.75 -4.64
CA VAL A 63 -7.14 -5.46 -3.62
C VAL A 63 -6.96 -6.63 -2.67
N ALA A 64 -8.04 -7.18 -2.12
CA ALA A 64 -7.97 -8.30 -1.18
C ALA A 64 -7.35 -9.55 -1.81
N GLY A 65 -7.77 -9.92 -3.01
CA GLY A 65 -7.24 -11.08 -3.74
C GLY A 65 -5.76 -10.93 -4.10
N SER A 66 -5.36 -9.75 -4.60
CA SER A 66 -3.96 -9.45 -4.91
C SER A 66 -3.10 -9.41 -3.66
N ALA A 67 -3.57 -8.84 -2.55
CA ALA A 67 -2.85 -8.81 -1.28
C ALA A 67 -2.65 -10.21 -0.69
N ALA A 68 -3.68 -11.06 -0.71
CA ALA A 68 -3.59 -12.44 -0.23
C ALA A 68 -2.58 -13.27 -1.04
N SER A 69 -2.62 -13.12 -2.36
CA SER A 69 -1.69 -13.79 -3.27
C SER A 69 -0.26 -13.27 -3.10
N LEU A 70 -0.09 -11.96 -2.94
CA LEU A 70 1.19 -11.31 -2.68
C LEU A 70 1.83 -11.81 -1.38
N GLN A 71 1.04 -11.93 -0.30
CA GLN A 71 1.49 -12.49 0.96
C GLN A 71 1.91 -13.96 0.81
N ALA A 72 1.18 -14.75 0.03
CA ALA A 72 1.56 -16.14 -0.26
C ALA A 72 2.83 -16.24 -1.13
N SER A 73 3.00 -15.32 -2.08
CA SER A 73 4.14 -15.28 -3.00
C SER A 73 5.42 -14.73 -2.36
N TYR A 74 5.30 -13.82 -1.40
CA TYR A 74 6.42 -13.16 -0.73
C TYR A 74 6.26 -13.30 0.79
N PRO A 75 6.71 -14.43 1.36
CA PRO A 75 6.37 -14.79 2.74
C PRO A 75 7.06 -13.93 3.81
N SER A 76 8.08 -13.15 3.44
CA SER A 76 8.86 -12.32 4.36
C SER A 76 8.42 -10.86 4.41
N LEU A 77 7.29 -10.53 3.78
CA LEU A 77 6.77 -9.15 3.77
C LEU A 77 6.42 -8.67 5.18
N LYS A 78 6.91 -7.48 5.52
CA LYS A 78 6.63 -6.78 6.78
C LYS A 78 5.74 -5.56 6.59
N LEU A 79 5.79 -4.96 5.40
CA LEU A 79 5.02 -3.79 5.04
C LEU A 79 4.47 -3.94 3.62
N THR A 80 3.17 -3.71 3.46
CA THR A 80 2.52 -3.59 2.15
C THR A 80 1.80 -2.24 2.11
N LEU A 81 2.11 -1.45 1.08
CA LEU A 81 1.51 -0.15 0.85
C LEU A 81 0.50 -0.25 -0.28
N LEU A 82 -0.73 0.22 -0.07
CA LEU A 82 -1.68 0.43 -1.16
C LEU A 82 -1.50 1.86 -1.68
N MET A 83 -1.14 2.01 -2.95
CA MET A 83 -1.02 3.29 -3.62
C MET A 83 -2.12 3.44 -4.67
N GLY A 84 -2.61 4.66 -4.79
CA GLY A 84 -3.66 5.02 -5.73
C GLY A 84 -4.05 6.47 -5.56
N ILE A 85 -4.78 6.98 -6.54
CA ILE A 85 -5.45 8.28 -6.44
C ILE A 85 -6.72 8.16 -5.61
N CYS A 86 -7.05 9.21 -4.86
CA CYS A 86 -8.31 9.31 -4.11
C CYS A 86 -8.98 10.66 -4.36
N GLY A 87 -10.30 10.68 -4.31
CA GLY A 87 -11.10 11.91 -4.35
C GLY A 87 -11.56 12.29 -2.94
N GLY A 88 -11.68 13.59 -2.66
CA GLY A 88 -12.14 14.10 -1.37
C GLY A 88 -11.82 15.58 -1.18
N GLU A 89 -11.93 16.04 0.06
CA GLU A 89 -11.51 17.39 0.48
C GLU A 89 -9.98 17.48 0.57
N ALA A 90 -9.31 17.41 -0.57
CA ALA A 90 -7.87 17.57 -0.72
C ALA A 90 -7.55 18.31 -2.02
N LEU A 91 -6.43 19.04 -2.06
CA LEU A 91 -6.00 19.74 -3.27
C LEU A 91 -5.31 18.76 -4.22
N LEU A 92 -5.39 19.03 -5.52
CA LEU A 92 -4.70 18.22 -6.52
C LEU A 92 -3.18 18.24 -6.24
N GLY A 93 -2.60 17.05 -6.07
CA GLY A 93 -1.19 16.88 -5.73
C GLY A 93 -0.93 16.63 -4.24
N ASP A 94 -1.94 16.72 -3.37
CA ASP A 94 -1.79 16.32 -1.97
C ASP A 94 -1.59 14.80 -1.85
N VAL A 95 -0.65 14.40 -0.99
CA VAL A 95 -0.41 13.00 -0.65
C VAL A 95 -1.06 12.70 0.70
N ILE A 96 -2.05 11.82 0.68
CA ILE A 96 -2.79 11.41 1.88
C ILE A 96 -2.23 10.08 2.39
N ILE A 97 -1.90 10.04 3.68
CA ILE A 97 -1.51 8.80 4.37
C ILE A 97 -2.70 8.35 5.23
N GLY A 98 -3.33 7.26 4.83
CA GLY A 98 -4.48 6.71 5.55
C GLY A 98 -4.11 6.17 6.92
N GLU A 99 -4.83 6.60 7.95
CA GLU A 99 -4.68 6.05 9.31
C GLU A 99 -5.51 4.79 9.52
N ALA A 100 -6.71 4.76 8.95
CA ALA A 100 -7.65 3.66 9.03
C ALA A 100 -8.46 3.57 7.74
N VAL A 101 -8.88 2.35 7.41
CA VAL A 101 -9.82 2.09 6.31
C VAL A 101 -11.14 1.67 6.93
N ILE A 102 -12.19 2.48 6.72
CA ILE A 102 -13.52 2.23 7.24
C ILE A 102 -14.40 1.72 6.10
N PRO A 103 -14.87 0.46 6.13
CA PRO A 103 -15.76 -0.07 5.12
C PRO A 103 -17.13 0.63 5.14
N TYR A 104 -17.43 1.47 4.15
CA TYR A 104 -18.71 2.19 4.07
C TYR A 104 -19.87 1.35 3.49
N ASP A 105 -19.56 0.32 2.69
CA ASP A 105 -20.55 -0.41 1.88
C ASP A 105 -21.37 -1.44 2.69
N PHE A 106 -21.11 -1.62 3.98
CA PHE A 106 -21.88 -2.52 4.85
C PHE A 106 -23.13 -1.83 5.42
N SER A 107 -23.91 -1.17 4.57
CA SER A 107 -25.20 -0.60 4.95
C SER A 107 -26.33 -1.61 4.69
N ARG A 108 -27.27 -1.72 5.63
CA ARG A 108 -28.60 -2.26 5.37
C ARG A 108 -29.50 -1.07 5.06
N GLN A 109 -30.07 -1.01 3.85
CA GLN A 109 -31.12 -0.03 3.55
C GLN A 109 -32.38 -0.39 4.37
N TYR A 110 -32.73 0.46 5.33
CA TYR A 110 -34.08 0.50 5.89
C TYR A 110 -34.83 1.68 5.27
N PRO A 111 -36.15 1.59 5.05
CA PRO A 111 -36.93 2.62 4.34
C PRO A 111 -36.89 4.03 4.94
N SER A 112 -36.47 4.20 6.20
CA SER A 112 -36.59 5.46 6.94
C SER A 112 -35.30 5.98 7.58
N SER A 113 -34.16 5.29 7.46
CA SER A 113 -32.88 5.79 8.00
C SER A 113 -31.66 5.02 7.49
N PHE A 114 -30.59 5.76 7.18
CA PHE A 114 -29.26 5.20 6.97
C PHE A 114 -28.59 5.04 8.34
N VAL A 115 -28.47 3.81 8.81
CA VAL A 115 -27.71 3.49 10.02
C VAL A 115 -26.46 2.75 9.56
N PRO A 116 -25.25 3.34 9.68
CA PRO A 116 -24.01 2.59 9.55
C PRO A 116 -24.10 1.37 10.47
N LYS A 117 -23.91 0.17 9.93
CA LYS A 117 -23.86 -1.02 10.77
C LYS A 117 -22.57 -0.91 11.60
N GLU A 118 -22.67 -0.48 12.85
CA GLU A 118 -21.66 -0.80 13.85
C GLU A 118 -21.68 -2.30 14.07
N ALA A 119 -21.08 -3.05 13.15
CA ALA A 119 -20.81 -4.46 13.34
C ALA A 119 -19.52 -4.58 14.16
N PRO A 120 -19.54 -5.17 15.37
CA PRO A 120 -18.34 -5.46 16.14
C PRO A 120 -17.32 -6.32 15.37
N GLU A 121 -17.79 -7.00 14.32
CA GLU A 121 -17.04 -7.88 13.42
C GLU A 121 -16.41 -7.16 12.20
N CYS A 122 -16.69 -5.87 11.99
CA CYS A 122 -16.06 -5.05 10.94
C CYS A 122 -14.84 -4.26 11.43
N ASN A 123 -14.32 -4.59 12.61
CA ASN A 123 -12.99 -4.18 13.02
C ASN A 123 -11.98 -5.02 12.22
N LEU A 124 -11.68 -4.62 10.98
CA LEU A 124 -10.42 -4.97 10.34
C LEU A 124 -9.36 -4.67 11.40
N GLY A 125 -8.80 -5.71 12.03
CA GLY A 125 -7.90 -5.56 13.17
C GLY A 125 -6.89 -4.48 12.84
N GLY A 126 -6.90 -3.39 13.61
CA GLY A 126 -6.16 -2.19 13.25
C GLY A 126 -4.69 -2.49 12.97
N PRO A 127 -3.97 -1.60 12.26
CA PRO A 127 -2.57 -1.79 11.92
C PRO A 127 -1.76 -2.25 13.13
N ASN A 128 -0.76 -3.10 12.93
CA ASN A 128 0.06 -3.63 14.03
C ASN A 128 0.80 -2.49 14.78
N LYS A 129 1.43 -2.81 15.91
CA LYS A 129 2.11 -1.81 16.76
C LYS A 129 3.16 -1.00 15.99
N ASP A 130 3.91 -1.64 15.09
CA ASP A 130 4.97 -0.99 14.32
C ASP A 130 4.38 0.02 13.33
N ILE A 131 3.31 -0.35 12.62
CA ILE A 131 2.61 0.53 11.69
C ILE A 131 1.92 1.67 12.46
N ARG A 132 1.30 1.41 13.62
CA ARG A 132 0.74 2.47 14.48
C ARG A 132 1.80 3.45 14.96
N GLY A 133 2.98 2.94 15.34
CA GLY A 133 4.13 3.76 15.71
C GLY A 133 4.60 4.63 14.55
N LEU A 134 4.68 4.07 13.35
CA LEU A 134 5.03 4.81 12.14
C LEU A 134 4.00 5.91 11.82
N ILE A 135 2.69 5.60 11.88
CA ILE A 135 1.63 6.60 11.69
C ILE A 135 1.74 7.72 12.73
N ALA A 136 1.95 7.38 14.00
CA ALA A 136 2.13 8.36 15.07
C ALA A 136 3.36 9.27 14.83
N TYR A 137 4.47 8.70 14.36
CA TYR A 137 5.65 9.46 13.97
C TYR A 137 5.35 10.40 12.78
N LEU A 138 4.70 9.91 11.73
CA LEU A 138 4.34 10.69 10.55
C LEU A 138 3.35 11.84 10.85
N LYS A 139 2.62 11.76 11.97
CA LYS A 139 1.78 12.86 12.47
C LYS A 139 2.57 14.02 13.07
N THR A 140 3.84 13.82 13.45
CA THR A 140 4.68 14.87 14.03
C THR A 140 5.09 15.93 13.00
N GLU A 141 5.19 17.19 13.43
CA GLU A 141 5.61 18.29 12.54
C GLU A 141 7.06 18.17 12.06
N ALA A 142 7.92 17.47 12.81
CA ALA A 142 9.27 17.14 12.34
C ALA A 142 9.21 16.18 11.15
N ALA A 143 8.54 15.03 11.30
CA ALA A 143 8.42 14.03 10.24
C ALA A 143 7.72 14.59 9.00
N LYS A 144 6.66 15.38 9.16
CA LYS A 144 5.98 16.02 8.02
C LYS A 144 6.89 16.98 7.26
N ARG A 145 7.70 17.77 7.96
CA ARG A 145 8.68 18.67 7.33
C ARG A 145 9.74 17.88 6.56
N ASP A 146 10.28 16.84 7.19
CA ASP A 146 11.31 15.98 6.57
C ASP A 146 10.76 15.26 5.32
N LEU A 147 9.51 14.78 5.39
CA LEU A 147 8.84 14.13 4.28
C LEU A 147 8.61 15.11 3.11
N ARG A 148 8.12 16.32 3.40
CA ARG A 148 7.92 17.37 2.37
C ARG A 148 9.24 17.79 1.74
N GLN A 149 10.29 18.01 2.53
CA GLN A 149 11.60 18.39 2.02
C GLN A 149 12.21 17.27 1.17
N SER A 150 12.09 16.02 1.63
CA SER A 150 12.52 14.86 0.87
C SER A 150 11.75 14.75 -0.44
N ALA A 151 10.41 14.80 -0.40
CA ALA A 151 9.58 14.74 -1.60
C ALA A 151 9.95 15.85 -2.59
N ALA A 152 10.08 17.09 -2.14
CA ALA A 152 10.50 18.22 -2.97
C ALA A 152 11.87 18.01 -3.61
N ASN A 153 12.80 17.32 -2.94
CA ASN A 153 14.11 17.01 -3.50
C ASN A 153 14.07 15.89 -4.55
N HIS A 154 13.20 14.88 -4.40
CA HIS A 154 13.13 13.74 -5.32
C HIS A 154 12.23 14.02 -6.53
N LEU A 155 11.19 14.84 -6.37
CA LEU A 155 10.27 15.22 -7.44
C LEU A 155 10.85 16.27 -8.40
N LYS A 156 11.91 16.99 -8.01
CA LYS A 156 12.65 17.92 -8.89
C LYS A 156 13.41 17.23 -10.04
N VAL A 157 13.57 15.91 -9.96
CA VAL A 157 14.39 15.11 -10.89
C VAL A 157 13.52 14.48 -12.00
N LEU A 158 12.20 14.68 -11.95
CA LEU A 158 11.25 14.35 -13.01
C LEU A 158 11.11 15.53 -13.98
#